data_AF-A0A521EMB0-F1
#
_entry.id   AF-A0A521EMB0-F1
#
_cell.length_a   1.000
_cell.length_b   1.000
_cell.length_c   1.000
_cell.angle_alpha   90.00
_cell.angle_beta   90.00
_cell.angle_gamma   90.00
#
_symmetry.space_group_name_H-M   'P 1'
#
loop_
_entity.id
_entity.type
_entity.pdbx_description
1 polymer ?
#
loop_
_entity_poly.entity_id
_entity_poly.type
_entity_poly.pdbx_seq_one_letter_code
_entity_poly.pdbx_strand_id
1 'polypeptide(L)'
;MCYFDEVISGGNTHYEIAFCRIEISITEGGGGYDEPVPGYDGWDFSGWPDTNTGSGCPDGCAPSGGGPVIFCNAQDINSCDLEEAREIIIESSFEQNPCLSSVYDKAGKSSAYQDILENFDGEFSVAHLVLSGQSNLPDTVNARTYPPQNYLINISFNTNNLYRPSLDVARTLIHEMIHAEMYRKLLSIAQKPNLRYTEYTPEEWLAFAHGLRNNFEGLYHYYYKFRWGIPEGEEPTSAQHEAMADHYRNQIINALTDFDNTKSQSTYEHLSWIGLTNTTAWKNLSSTEQDSIKFRVNKFQLNEPSCQ
;
A
#
# COMPACT_ATOMS: atom_id res chain seq x y z
N MET A 1 35.44 -7.75 14.46
CA MET A 1 36.16 -8.02 15.73
C MET A 1 36.67 -6.67 16.20
N CYS A 2 36.10 -6.09 17.26
CA CYS A 2 36.49 -4.77 17.76
C CYS A 2 37.06 -4.91 19.17
N TYR A 3 38.23 -4.30 19.41
CA TYR A 3 38.84 -4.15 20.72
C TYR A 3 38.53 -2.75 21.26
N PHE A 4 38.39 -2.65 22.58
CA PHE A 4 38.27 -1.39 23.32
C PHE A 4 39.65 -0.98 23.83
N ASP A 5 40.02 0.29 23.67
CA ASP A 5 41.07 0.92 24.47
C ASP A 5 40.45 2.06 25.28
N GLU A 6 40.69 2.04 26.59
CA GLU A 6 40.20 3.01 27.56
C GLU A 6 41.23 4.13 27.69
N VAL A 7 40.88 5.35 27.28
CA VAL A 7 41.74 6.53 27.50
C VAL A 7 41.14 7.38 28.62
N ILE A 8 41.78 7.32 29.79
CA ILE A 8 41.45 8.18 30.94
C ILE A 8 42.30 9.44 30.86
N SER A 9 41.65 10.60 30.72
CA SER A 9 42.29 11.90 30.89
C SER A 9 41.33 12.85 31.61
N GLY A 10 41.69 13.25 32.83
CA GLY A 10 41.18 14.48 33.45
C GLY A 10 39.77 14.43 34.06
N GLY A 11 39.43 13.37 34.80
CA GLY A 11 38.39 13.43 35.85
C GLY A 11 36.93 13.58 35.43
N ASN A 12 36.63 13.67 34.13
CA ASN A 12 35.27 13.58 33.59
C ASN A 12 35.22 12.50 32.52
N THR A 13 34.34 11.51 32.68
CA THR A 13 34.01 10.53 31.66
C THR A 13 33.20 11.21 30.55
N HIS A 14 33.79 11.33 29.37
CA HIS A 14 33.07 11.63 28.14
C HIS A 14 33.10 10.38 27.25
N TYR A 15 31.94 9.98 26.75
CA TYR A 15 31.80 8.95 25.73
C TYR A 15 31.83 9.63 24.36
N GLU A 16 32.89 9.43 23.58
CA GLU A 16 32.87 9.75 22.15
C GLU A 16 32.28 8.56 21.39
N ILE A 17 31.25 8.82 20.59
CA ILE A 17 30.62 7.83 19.71
C ILE A 17 31.50 7.69 18.47
N ALA A 18 32.11 6.52 18.31
CA ALA A 18 32.85 6.16 17.11
C ALA A 18 31.89 5.64 16.02
N PHE A 19 31.91 6.27 14.85
CA PHE A 19 31.20 5.83 13.66
C PHE A 19 31.86 4.56 13.09
N CYS A 20 31.07 3.49 12.89
CA CYS A 20 31.49 2.31 12.13
C CYS A 20 30.72 2.22 10.82
N ARG A 21 31.46 2.30 9.70
CA ARG A 21 30.95 2.04 8.35
C ARG A 21 31.14 0.54 8.05
N ILE A 22 30.05 -0.18 7.79
CA ILE A 22 30.12 -1.56 7.30
C ILE A 22 29.52 -1.61 5.90
N GLU A 23 30.32 -1.99 4.91
CA GLU A 23 29.85 -2.38 3.58
C GLU A 23 29.38 -3.83 3.65
N ILE A 24 28.12 -4.10 3.27
CA ILE A 24 27.57 -5.46 3.20
C ILE A 24 27.08 -5.75 1.78
N SER A 25 27.64 -6.81 1.20
CA SER A 25 27.25 -7.46 -0.05
C SER A 25 26.02 -8.34 0.19
N ILE A 26 24.98 -8.23 -0.65
CA ILE A 26 23.73 -8.98 -0.54
C ILE A 26 23.68 -10.07 -1.63
N THR A 27 23.35 -11.31 -1.24
CA THR A 27 22.97 -12.41 -2.16
C THR A 27 21.50 -12.72 -1.99
N GLU A 28 20.77 -12.75 -3.12
CA GLU A 28 19.31 -12.79 -3.22
C GLU A 28 18.68 -14.15 -2.92
N GLY A 29 17.44 -14.10 -2.41
CA GLY A 29 16.57 -15.26 -2.28
C GLY A 29 15.19 -14.91 -1.72
N GLY A 30 14.36 -14.22 -2.52
CA GLY A 30 12.91 -14.13 -2.25
C GLY A 30 12.27 -12.76 -2.46
N GLY A 31 11.95 -12.42 -3.71
CA GLY A 31 10.68 -11.80 -4.15
C GLY A 31 10.09 -10.57 -3.45
N GLY A 32 10.82 -9.87 -2.58
CA GLY A 32 10.45 -8.56 -2.05
C GLY A 32 11.50 -7.56 -2.48
N TYR A 33 11.13 -6.58 -3.30
CA TYR A 33 11.96 -5.41 -3.55
C TYR A 33 11.20 -4.19 -3.05
N ASP A 34 11.44 -3.90 -1.78
CA ASP A 34 11.98 -2.65 -1.24
C ASP A 34 11.50 -1.32 -1.81
N GLU A 35 10.57 -0.71 -1.06
CA GLU A 35 10.59 0.74 -0.89
C GLU A 35 11.86 1.15 -0.11
N PRO A 36 12.58 2.21 -0.49
CA PRO A 36 13.83 2.58 0.18
C PRO A 36 13.60 2.90 1.67
N VAL A 37 14.39 2.25 2.53
CA VAL A 37 14.43 2.49 3.98
C VAL A 37 15.31 3.73 4.23
N PRO A 38 14.86 4.74 4.97
CA PRO A 38 15.74 5.81 5.44
C PRO A 38 16.87 5.24 6.32
N GLY A 39 18.09 5.72 6.11
CA GLY A 39 19.22 5.42 6.99
C GLY A 39 18.85 5.79 8.43
N TYR A 40 18.78 4.79 9.29
CA TYR A 40 18.29 4.90 10.65
C TYR A 40 19.47 5.22 11.57
N ASP A 41 19.76 6.50 11.78
CA ASP A 41 20.60 6.94 12.90
C ASP A 41 19.69 7.11 14.13
N GLY A 42 19.98 6.35 15.19
CA GLY A 42 19.09 6.11 16.33
C GLY A 42 18.49 7.37 16.97
N TRP A 43 17.17 7.38 17.07
CA TRP A 43 16.40 8.37 17.83
C TRP A 43 15.93 7.77 19.15
N ASP A 44 16.45 8.32 20.24
CA ASP A 44 15.99 8.05 21.60
C ASP A 44 14.59 8.68 21.82
N PHE A 45 13.57 7.83 21.94
CA PHE A 45 12.19 8.23 22.25
C PHE A 45 11.88 8.19 23.77
N SER A 46 12.89 8.24 24.65
CA SER A 46 12.67 8.32 26.09
C SER A 46 12.45 9.77 26.57
N GLY A 47 11.30 10.34 26.27
CA GLY A 47 10.96 11.67 26.82
C GLY A 47 9.72 12.33 26.24
N TRP A 48 8.55 11.71 26.38
CA TRP A 48 7.28 12.37 26.04
C TRP A 48 6.51 12.67 27.34
N PRO A 49 6.24 13.95 27.67
CA PRO A 49 5.47 14.29 28.86
C PRO A 49 3.99 13.98 28.63
N ASP A 50 3.48 13.14 29.51
CA ASP A 50 2.07 12.87 29.71
C ASP A 50 1.39 14.14 30.26
N THR A 51 0.59 14.84 29.44
CA THR A 51 -0.36 15.85 29.95
C THR A 51 -1.72 15.67 29.29
N ASN A 52 -2.48 14.80 29.94
CA ASN A 52 -3.92 14.73 29.87
C ASN A 52 -4.53 15.95 30.58
N THR A 53 -5.00 16.95 29.84
CA THR A 53 -6.09 17.86 30.27
C THR A 53 -6.88 18.30 29.05
N GLY A 54 -8.13 17.84 28.95
CA GLY A 54 -8.91 17.92 27.73
C GLY A 54 -9.70 19.20 27.48
N SER A 55 -10.49 19.15 26.40
CA SER A 55 -11.79 19.80 26.20
C SER A 55 -12.30 19.31 24.84
N GLY A 56 -13.56 18.90 24.78
CA GLY A 56 -14.15 18.26 23.59
C GLY A 56 -14.24 19.18 22.38
N CYS A 57 -14.24 18.57 21.20
CA CYS A 57 -14.80 19.19 20.00
C CYS A 57 -16.22 18.63 19.80
N PRO A 58 -17.27 19.44 19.95
CA PRO A 58 -18.61 19.04 19.57
C PRO A 58 -18.69 18.95 18.04
N ASP A 59 -19.60 18.10 17.56
CA ASP A 59 -19.91 17.82 16.16
C ASP A 59 -19.61 18.96 15.18
N GLY A 60 -18.73 18.73 14.18
CA GLY A 60 -18.63 19.62 13.01
C GLY A 60 -17.24 20.02 12.49
N CYS A 61 -16.12 19.44 12.94
CA CYS A 61 -14.82 19.69 12.31
C CYS A 61 -14.61 18.80 11.08
N ALA A 62 -15.21 19.19 9.95
CA ALA A 62 -14.68 18.78 8.66
C ALA A 62 -13.28 19.41 8.49
N PRO A 63 -12.21 18.66 8.19
CA PRO A 63 -10.96 19.29 7.80
C PRO A 63 -11.20 19.96 6.45
N SER A 64 -11.14 21.29 6.43
CA SER A 64 -11.04 22.08 5.22
C SER A 64 -9.75 21.69 4.49
N GLY A 65 -9.90 20.75 3.56
CA GLY A 65 -8.87 20.32 2.63
C GLY A 65 -8.49 21.47 1.70
N GLY A 66 -7.46 22.23 2.09
CA GLY A 66 -6.73 23.09 1.17
C GLY A 66 -5.82 22.20 0.32
N GLY A 67 -6.36 21.62 -0.74
CA GLY A 67 -5.55 21.11 -1.83
C GLY A 67 -4.77 22.24 -2.52
N PRO A 68 -3.70 21.94 -3.27
CA PRO A 68 -2.97 22.96 -4.01
C PRO A 68 -3.90 23.61 -5.05
N VAL A 69 -4.14 24.91 -4.89
CA VAL A 69 -4.81 25.73 -5.91
C VAL A 69 -3.77 26.02 -7.00
N ILE A 70 -3.91 25.39 -8.17
CA ILE A 70 -3.12 25.78 -9.35
C ILE A 70 -3.60 27.15 -9.79
N PHE A 71 -2.77 28.18 -9.59
CA PHE A 71 -3.02 29.52 -10.13
C PHE A 71 -2.71 29.53 -11.62
N CYS A 72 -3.73 29.37 -12.47
CA CYS A 72 -3.62 29.66 -13.89
C CYS A 72 -3.63 31.19 -14.09
N ASN A 73 -2.56 31.74 -14.67
CA ASN A 73 -2.52 33.15 -15.05
C ASN A 73 -3.51 33.39 -16.21
N ALA A 74 -4.32 34.44 -16.07
CA ALA A 74 -5.47 34.74 -16.94
C ALA A 74 -5.13 35.26 -18.35
N GLN A 75 -4.01 34.83 -18.96
CA GLN A 75 -3.59 35.30 -20.29
C GLN A 75 -3.40 34.21 -21.36
N ASP A 76 -3.50 32.92 -21.01
CA ASP A 76 -3.34 31.81 -21.98
C ASP A 76 -4.61 30.92 -22.08
N ILE A 77 -5.72 31.51 -22.54
CA ILE A 77 -7.06 30.86 -22.57
C ILE A 77 -7.22 29.80 -23.69
N ASN A 78 -6.17 29.46 -24.45
CA ASN A 78 -6.23 28.42 -25.49
C ASN A 78 -5.42 27.14 -25.16
N SER A 79 -4.97 26.96 -23.91
CA SER A 79 -4.24 25.75 -23.47
C SER A 79 -4.81 25.11 -22.20
N CYS A 80 -5.95 25.58 -21.71
CA CYS A 80 -6.68 24.93 -20.63
C CYS A 80 -7.85 24.15 -21.21
N ASP A 81 -7.55 23.00 -21.82
CA ASP A 81 -8.55 21.96 -22.02
C ASP A 81 -8.91 21.39 -20.64
N LEU A 82 -9.84 22.06 -19.98
CA LEU A 82 -10.42 21.72 -18.69
C LEU A 82 -11.41 20.53 -18.78
N GLU A 83 -11.34 19.72 -19.84
CA GLU A 83 -12.11 18.48 -20.00
C GLU A 83 -11.31 17.21 -19.64
N GLU A 84 -9.98 17.27 -19.50
CA GLU A 84 -9.12 16.14 -19.04
C GLU A 84 -8.86 16.18 -17.51
N ALA A 85 -9.60 17.00 -16.77
CA ALA A 85 -9.55 17.02 -15.32
C ALA A 85 -10.34 15.83 -14.76
N ARG A 86 -9.66 14.69 -14.57
CA ARG A 86 -9.93 13.54 -13.66
C ARG A 86 -9.50 12.27 -14.38
N GLU A 87 -8.59 11.46 -13.84
CA GLU A 87 -8.23 10.26 -14.59
C GLU A 87 -7.88 9.05 -13.71
N ILE A 88 -8.85 8.12 -13.72
CA ILE A 88 -8.52 6.71 -13.82
C ILE A 88 -8.10 6.48 -15.29
N ILE A 89 -6.80 6.40 -15.51
CA ILE A 89 -6.18 6.16 -16.81
C ILE A 89 -6.22 4.66 -17.08
N ILE A 90 -7.03 4.23 -18.04
CA ILE A 90 -7.05 2.84 -18.49
C ILE A 90 -6.22 2.75 -19.76
N GLU A 91 -5.03 2.14 -19.67
CA GLU A 91 -4.18 1.97 -20.85
C GLU A 91 -4.78 0.97 -21.84
N SER A 92 -4.47 1.16 -23.12
CA SER A 92 -4.91 0.24 -24.19
C SER A 92 -4.54 -1.23 -23.95
N SER A 93 -3.40 -1.48 -23.29
CA SER A 93 -2.94 -2.82 -22.90
C SER A 93 -3.90 -3.53 -21.93
N PHE A 94 -4.60 -2.76 -21.09
CA PHE A 94 -5.64 -3.22 -20.19
C PHE A 94 -7.00 -3.26 -20.90
N GLU A 95 -7.38 -2.15 -21.52
CA GLU A 95 -8.69 -1.97 -22.16
C GLU A 95 -8.96 -2.99 -23.26
N GLN A 96 -7.96 -3.27 -24.10
CA GLN A 96 -8.11 -4.20 -25.23
C GLN A 96 -7.98 -5.67 -24.83
N ASN A 97 -7.64 -5.96 -23.57
CA ASN A 97 -7.60 -7.33 -23.06
C ASN A 97 -9.02 -7.74 -22.62
N PRO A 98 -9.66 -8.74 -23.26
CA PRO A 98 -11.06 -9.09 -22.97
C PRO A 98 -11.29 -9.57 -21.52
N CYS A 99 -10.30 -10.22 -20.91
CA CYS A 99 -10.42 -10.66 -19.52
C CYS A 99 -10.35 -9.45 -18.58
N LEU A 100 -9.35 -8.58 -18.71
CA LEU A 100 -9.16 -7.44 -17.82
C LEU A 100 -10.31 -6.44 -17.93
N SER A 101 -10.70 -6.05 -19.15
CA SER A 101 -11.85 -5.14 -19.38
C SER A 101 -13.15 -5.70 -18.82
N SER A 102 -13.49 -6.97 -19.12
CA SER A 102 -14.73 -7.57 -18.60
C SER A 102 -14.75 -7.71 -17.08
N VAL A 103 -13.60 -7.99 -16.46
CA VAL A 103 -13.47 -8.03 -15.00
C VAL A 103 -13.64 -6.63 -14.40
N TYR A 104 -12.99 -5.61 -14.98
CA TYR A 104 -13.11 -4.23 -14.54
C TYR A 104 -14.55 -3.73 -14.61
N ASP A 105 -15.22 -3.89 -15.76
CA ASP A 105 -16.61 -3.47 -15.96
C ASP A 105 -17.58 -4.15 -15.00
N LYS A 106 -17.33 -5.42 -14.70
CA LYS A 106 -18.18 -6.19 -13.78
C LYS A 106 -17.90 -5.84 -12.32
N ALA A 107 -16.63 -5.65 -11.94
CA ALA A 107 -16.24 -5.19 -10.61
C ALA A 107 -16.77 -3.77 -10.34
N GLY A 108 -16.79 -2.92 -11.36
CA GLY A 108 -17.36 -1.56 -11.36
C GLY A 108 -18.83 -1.47 -10.93
N LYS A 109 -19.54 -2.60 -10.79
CA LYS A 109 -20.93 -2.66 -10.31
C LYS A 109 -21.04 -2.98 -8.82
N SER A 110 -19.95 -3.35 -8.16
CA SER A 110 -19.91 -3.58 -6.71
C SER A 110 -19.77 -2.25 -5.97
N SER A 111 -20.60 -2.03 -4.95
CA SER A 111 -20.48 -0.82 -4.11
C SER A 111 -19.14 -0.80 -3.38
N ALA A 112 -18.67 -1.95 -2.88
CA ALA A 112 -17.37 -2.03 -2.19
C ALA A 112 -16.18 -1.68 -3.10
N TYR A 113 -16.29 -1.94 -4.40
CA TYR A 113 -15.28 -1.54 -5.37
C TYR A 113 -15.42 -0.06 -5.78
N GLN A 114 -16.66 0.41 -5.97
CA GLN A 114 -16.96 1.83 -6.23
C GLN A 114 -16.47 2.72 -5.08
N ASP A 115 -16.67 2.33 -3.82
CA ASP A 115 -16.19 3.06 -2.64
C ASP A 115 -14.68 3.32 -2.69
N ILE A 116 -13.90 2.41 -3.30
CA ILE A 116 -12.45 2.59 -3.49
C ILE A 116 -12.20 3.49 -4.70
N LEU A 117 -12.83 3.20 -5.85
CA LEU A 117 -12.64 3.96 -7.09
C LEU A 117 -13.01 5.43 -6.96
N GLU A 118 -14.08 5.75 -6.23
CA GLU A 118 -14.55 7.11 -6.00
C GLU A 118 -13.49 7.98 -5.32
N ASN A 119 -12.54 7.41 -4.58
CA ASN A 119 -11.44 8.19 -4.00
C ASN A 119 -10.42 8.70 -5.03
N PHE A 120 -10.46 8.16 -6.25
CA PHE A 120 -9.64 8.56 -7.40
C PHE A 120 -10.44 9.38 -8.42
N ASP A 121 -11.76 9.41 -8.31
CA ASP A 121 -12.65 10.20 -9.15
C ASP A 121 -12.97 11.55 -8.49
N GLY A 122 -12.81 12.64 -9.22
CA GLY A 122 -13.19 13.99 -8.78
C GLY A 122 -12.11 15.06 -8.81
N GLU A 123 -12.56 16.31 -8.68
CA GLU A 123 -11.76 17.54 -8.80
C GLU A 123 -10.68 17.74 -7.73
N PHE A 124 -10.68 16.91 -6.69
CA PHE A 124 -9.73 17.00 -5.56
C PHE A 124 -8.99 15.70 -5.29
N SER A 125 -8.94 14.77 -6.25
CA SER A 125 -8.18 13.54 -6.06
C SER A 125 -6.71 13.86 -5.81
N VAL A 126 -6.17 13.32 -4.71
CA VAL A 126 -4.77 13.54 -4.29
C VAL A 126 -3.79 12.68 -5.09
N ALA A 127 -4.31 11.79 -5.94
CA ALA A 127 -3.55 10.90 -6.82
C ALA A 127 -4.36 10.49 -8.05
N HIS A 128 -3.67 10.15 -9.12
CA HIS A 128 -4.26 9.57 -10.33
C HIS A 128 -4.00 8.06 -10.34
N LEU A 129 -4.92 7.30 -10.90
CA LEU A 129 -4.82 5.84 -10.98
C LEU A 129 -4.52 5.45 -12.42
N VAL A 130 -3.54 4.57 -12.64
CA VAL A 130 -3.23 4.01 -13.96
C VAL A 130 -3.41 2.50 -13.93
N LEU A 131 -4.23 1.96 -14.83
CA LEU A 131 -4.43 0.53 -15.02
C LEU A 131 -3.80 0.08 -16.33
N SER A 132 -2.87 -0.88 -16.26
CA SER A 132 -2.14 -1.38 -17.43
C SER A 132 -2.06 -2.92 -17.45
N GLY A 133 -1.93 -3.50 -18.63
CA GLY A 133 -1.55 -4.90 -18.85
C GLY A 133 -0.08 -5.01 -19.26
N GLN A 134 0.69 -5.90 -18.64
CA GLN A 134 2.11 -6.10 -18.90
C GLN A 134 2.48 -7.57 -18.99
N SER A 135 3.38 -7.93 -19.92
CA SER A 135 3.86 -9.30 -20.13
C SER A 135 5.27 -9.56 -19.58
N ASN A 136 5.90 -8.56 -18.95
CA ASN A 136 7.26 -8.63 -18.39
C ASN A 136 7.28 -8.71 -16.85
N LEU A 137 6.12 -8.87 -16.20
CA LEU A 137 6.08 -9.18 -14.77
C LEU A 137 6.49 -10.64 -14.52
N PRO A 138 7.13 -10.96 -13.38
CA PRO A 138 7.48 -12.33 -13.04
C PRO A 138 6.24 -13.24 -13.01
N ASP A 139 6.38 -14.51 -13.43
CA ASP A 139 5.28 -15.49 -13.45
C ASP A 139 4.64 -15.74 -12.08
N THR A 140 5.35 -15.40 -11.00
CA THR A 140 4.83 -15.51 -9.62
C THR A 140 3.97 -14.30 -9.20
N VAL A 141 3.84 -13.28 -10.05
CA VAL A 141 3.16 -12.01 -9.77
C VAL A 141 1.94 -11.88 -10.69
N ASN A 142 0.74 -11.78 -10.10
CA ASN A 142 -0.50 -11.62 -10.86
C ASN A 142 -0.77 -10.17 -11.27
N ALA A 143 -0.40 -9.22 -10.41
CA ALA A 143 -0.38 -7.80 -10.67
C ALA A 143 0.54 -7.12 -9.65
N ARG A 144 0.82 -5.83 -9.85
CA ARG A 144 1.62 -5.03 -8.93
C ARG A 144 1.10 -3.60 -8.91
N THR A 145 0.88 -3.09 -7.71
CA THR A 145 0.72 -1.66 -7.43
C THR A 145 2.07 -1.03 -7.09
N TYR A 146 2.42 0.06 -7.75
CA TYR A 146 3.66 0.79 -7.52
C TYR A 146 3.45 2.00 -6.59
N PRO A 147 4.45 2.34 -5.76
CA PRO A 147 4.45 3.61 -5.06
C PRO A 147 4.26 4.78 -6.04
N PRO A 148 3.58 5.85 -5.61
CA PRO A 148 3.21 6.93 -6.49
C PRO A 148 4.42 7.67 -7.06
N GLN A 149 4.35 7.94 -8.36
CA GLN A 149 5.31 8.77 -9.07
C GLN A 149 4.59 9.92 -9.77
N ASN A 150 4.94 11.16 -9.43
CA ASN A 150 4.25 12.35 -9.93
C ASN A 150 2.72 12.27 -9.76
N TYR A 151 2.28 11.88 -8.57
CA TYR A 151 0.88 11.62 -8.22
C TYR A 151 0.22 10.43 -8.95
N LEU A 152 0.93 9.70 -9.83
CA LEU A 152 0.40 8.52 -10.51
C LEU A 152 0.68 7.25 -9.70
N ILE A 153 -0.39 6.58 -9.29
CA ILE A 153 -0.35 5.23 -8.72
C ILE A 153 -0.64 4.25 -9.85
N ASN A 154 0.36 3.44 -10.20
CA ASN A 154 0.27 2.49 -11.30
C ASN A 154 -0.09 1.10 -10.77
N ILE A 155 -1.07 0.46 -11.38
CA ILE A 155 -1.37 -0.95 -11.23
C ILE A 155 -1.10 -1.64 -12.56
N SER A 156 -0.16 -2.57 -12.57
CA SER A 156 0.18 -3.38 -13.74
C SER A 156 -0.25 -4.82 -13.54
N PHE A 157 -1.10 -5.33 -14.43
CA PHE A 157 -1.57 -6.71 -14.43
C PHE A 157 -0.68 -7.59 -15.29
N ASN A 158 -0.30 -8.76 -14.78
CA ASN A 158 0.49 -9.71 -15.55
C ASN A 158 -0.42 -10.43 -16.56
N THR A 159 -0.30 -10.08 -17.84
CA THR A 159 -1.12 -10.66 -18.91
C THR A 159 -0.82 -12.14 -19.16
N ASN A 160 0.34 -12.63 -18.72
CA ASN A 160 0.70 -14.05 -18.80
C ASN A 160 -0.02 -14.89 -17.75
N ASN A 161 -0.56 -14.26 -16.69
CA ASN A 161 -1.22 -14.93 -15.56
C ASN A 161 -2.75 -14.77 -15.58
N LEU A 162 -3.35 -14.58 -16.76
CA LEU A 162 -4.80 -14.38 -16.91
C LEU A 162 -5.56 -15.67 -17.22
N TYR A 163 -4.89 -16.79 -17.49
CA TYR A 163 -5.51 -18.11 -17.66
C TYR A 163 -5.98 -18.69 -16.32
N ARG A 164 -6.97 -18.03 -15.71
CA ARG A 164 -7.57 -18.37 -14.41
C ARG A 164 -8.99 -17.78 -14.32
N PRO A 165 -9.80 -18.21 -13.34
CA PRO A 165 -11.19 -17.78 -13.27
C PRO A 165 -11.34 -16.27 -13.15
N SER A 166 -12.37 -15.71 -13.79
CA SER A 166 -12.64 -14.26 -13.76
C SER A 166 -12.79 -13.71 -12.34
N LEU A 167 -13.36 -14.48 -11.42
CA LEU A 167 -13.47 -14.12 -10.00
C LEU A 167 -12.09 -14.03 -9.30
N ASP A 168 -11.10 -14.84 -9.70
CA ASP A 168 -9.73 -14.74 -9.16
C ASP A 168 -8.96 -13.56 -9.78
N VAL A 169 -9.25 -13.22 -11.05
CA VAL A 169 -8.76 -11.97 -11.65
C VAL A 169 -9.39 -10.75 -10.96
N ALA A 170 -10.69 -10.78 -10.66
CA ALA A 170 -11.37 -9.75 -9.87
C ALA A 170 -10.76 -9.60 -8.48
N ARG A 171 -10.43 -10.71 -7.81
CA ARG A 171 -9.70 -10.69 -6.53
C ARG A 171 -8.37 -9.97 -6.65
N THR A 172 -7.61 -10.20 -7.72
CA THR A 172 -6.38 -9.43 -7.99
C THR A 172 -6.69 -7.95 -8.10
N LEU A 173 -7.67 -7.58 -8.93
CA LEU A 173 -8.02 -6.18 -9.13
C LEU A 173 -8.37 -5.48 -7.81
N ILE A 174 -9.24 -6.09 -6.99
CA ILE A 174 -9.65 -5.50 -5.70
C ILE A 174 -8.45 -5.41 -4.73
N HIS A 175 -7.57 -6.41 -4.71
CA HIS A 175 -6.36 -6.42 -3.89
C HIS A 175 -5.44 -5.23 -4.24
N GLU A 176 -5.16 -5.04 -5.53
CA GLU A 176 -4.34 -3.92 -5.99
C GLU A 176 -5.03 -2.55 -5.77
N MET A 177 -6.35 -2.48 -5.90
CA MET A 177 -7.08 -1.24 -5.58
C MET A 177 -6.97 -0.84 -4.11
N ILE A 178 -6.93 -1.80 -3.19
CA ILE A 178 -6.69 -1.51 -1.77
C ILE A 178 -5.27 -0.97 -1.56
N HIS A 179 -4.26 -1.52 -2.25
CA HIS A 179 -2.91 -0.95 -2.25
C HIS A 179 -2.90 0.49 -2.74
N ALA A 180 -3.60 0.76 -3.85
CA ALA A 180 -3.69 2.11 -4.40
C ALA A 180 -4.33 3.07 -3.40
N GLU A 181 -5.40 2.66 -2.72
CA GLU A 181 -6.06 3.48 -1.69
C GLU A 181 -5.15 3.77 -0.51
N MET A 182 -4.33 2.81 -0.08
CA MET A 182 -3.32 3.04 0.96
C MET A 182 -2.27 4.05 0.50
N TYR A 183 -1.79 3.98 -0.75
CA TYR A 183 -0.87 4.99 -1.29
C TYR A 183 -1.49 6.37 -1.41
N ARG A 184 -2.75 6.47 -1.86
CA ARG A 184 -3.48 7.75 -1.92
C ARG A 184 -3.58 8.40 -0.54
N LYS A 185 -3.88 7.62 0.50
CA LYS A 185 -3.87 8.09 1.89
C LYS A 185 -2.50 8.60 2.32
N LEU A 186 -1.43 7.86 2.03
CA LEU A 186 -0.06 8.30 2.34
C LEU A 186 0.28 9.62 1.60
N LEU A 187 -0.06 9.73 0.32
CA LEU A 187 0.13 10.97 -0.45
C LEU A 187 -0.64 12.15 0.13
N SER A 188 -1.87 11.93 0.59
CA SER A 188 -2.68 12.98 1.18
C SER A 188 -2.06 13.62 2.43
N ILE A 189 -1.24 12.85 3.14
CA ILE A 189 -0.45 13.34 4.27
C ILE A 189 0.87 13.94 3.81
N ALA A 190 1.55 13.29 2.87
CA ALA A 190 2.84 13.74 2.36
C ALA A 190 2.77 15.11 1.67
N GLN A 191 1.65 15.41 0.99
CA GLN A 191 1.45 16.61 0.18
C GLN A 191 2.60 16.84 -0.82
N LYS A 192 3.13 15.72 -1.36
CA LYS A 192 4.25 15.68 -2.30
C LYS A 192 3.88 14.75 -3.46
N PRO A 193 4.44 14.95 -4.66
CA PRO A 193 4.18 14.10 -5.83
C PRO A 193 4.66 12.65 -5.69
N ASN A 194 5.55 12.37 -4.74
CA ASN A 194 6.20 11.08 -4.57
C ASN A 194 6.37 10.76 -3.07
N LEU A 195 6.38 9.47 -2.73
CA LEU A 195 6.67 8.99 -1.37
C LEU A 195 8.16 8.62 -1.21
N ARG A 196 9.03 9.62 -1.23
CA ARG A 196 10.48 9.44 -1.07
C ARG A 196 10.94 9.77 0.34
N TYR A 197 10.65 8.89 1.29
CA TYR A 197 10.91 9.12 2.71
C TYR A 197 12.38 9.43 3.03
N THR A 198 13.32 8.88 2.25
CA THR A 198 14.76 9.13 2.41
C THR A 198 15.19 10.56 2.08
N GLU A 199 14.33 11.32 1.38
CA GLU A 199 14.58 12.72 1.01
C GLU A 199 13.93 13.71 2.00
N TYR A 200 13.22 13.22 3.02
CA TYR A 200 12.51 14.08 3.98
C TYR A 200 13.48 14.68 4.98
N THR A 201 13.30 15.96 5.31
CA THR A 201 13.96 16.51 6.51
C THR A 201 13.36 15.88 7.78
N PRO A 202 14.05 15.95 8.92
CA PRO A 202 13.50 15.49 10.20
C PRO A 202 12.13 16.10 10.51
N GLU A 203 11.92 17.37 10.20
CA GLU A 203 10.65 18.08 10.41
C GLU A 203 9.55 17.59 9.47
N GLU A 204 9.86 17.35 8.19
CA GLU A 204 8.92 16.80 7.22
C GLU A 204 8.51 15.38 7.58
N TRP A 205 9.47 14.56 8.01
CA TRP A 205 9.20 13.20 8.51
C TRP A 205 8.30 13.22 9.74
N LEU A 206 8.62 14.07 10.71
CA LEU A 206 7.81 14.21 11.92
C LEU A 206 6.38 14.65 11.56
N ALA A 207 6.23 15.68 10.73
CA ALA A 207 4.92 16.14 10.26
C ALA A 207 4.14 15.04 9.55
N PHE A 208 4.79 14.27 8.68
CA PHE A 208 4.19 13.13 8.00
C PHE A 208 3.73 12.04 8.97
N ALA A 209 4.59 11.61 9.89
CA ALA A 209 4.28 10.58 10.88
C ALA A 209 3.10 11.00 11.78
N HIS A 210 3.11 12.24 12.27
CA HIS A 210 1.99 12.80 13.05
C HIS A 210 0.71 12.91 12.22
N GLY A 211 0.80 13.37 10.98
CA GLY A 211 -0.34 13.46 10.07
C GLY A 211 -0.96 12.09 9.79
N LEU A 212 -0.14 11.06 9.55
CA LEU A 212 -0.61 9.70 9.32
C LEU A 212 -1.26 9.13 10.58
N ARG A 213 -0.65 9.32 11.75
CA ARG A 213 -1.22 8.90 13.03
C ARG A 213 -2.58 9.53 13.31
N ASN A 214 -2.72 10.82 13.03
CA ASN A 214 -3.92 11.58 13.37
C ASN A 214 -5.09 11.33 12.39
N ASN A 215 -4.81 11.07 11.12
CA ASN A 215 -5.85 10.93 10.09
C ASN A 215 -6.12 9.46 9.70
N PHE A 216 -5.11 8.59 9.85
CA PHE A 216 -5.16 7.19 9.44
C PHE A 216 -4.45 6.31 10.48
N GLU A 217 -4.90 6.38 11.73
CA GLU A 217 -4.28 5.69 12.89
C GLU A 217 -3.96 4.22 12.61
N GLY A 218 -4.91 3.49 12.01
CA GLY A 218 -4.69 2.09 11.62
C GLY A 218 -3.51 1.95 10.66
N LEU A 219 -3.47 2.74 9.58
CA LEU A 219 -2.37 2.68 8.62
C LEU A 219 -1.02 3.07 9.26
N TYR A 220 -1.01 4.10 10.10
CA TYR A 220 0.15 4.47 10.90
C TYR A 220 0.65 3.31 11.77
N HIS A 221 -0.26 2.62 12.47
CA HIS A 221 0.09 1.50 13.33
C HIS A 221 0.85 0.41 12.56
N TYR A 222 0.36 0.02 11.38
CA TYR A 222 1.02 -1.00 10.56
C TYR A 222 2.35 -0.52 9.99
N TYR A 223 2.43 0.70 9.48
CA TYR A 223 3.71 1.24 8.98
C TYR A 223 4.75 1.38 10.09
N TYR A 224 4.36 1.87 11.27
CA TYR A 224 5.26 1.90 12.41
C TYR A 224 5.72 0.50 12.80
N LYS A 225 4.80 -0.44 13.01
CA LYS A 225 5.14 -1.78 13.49
C LYS A 225 5.94 -2.63 12.49
N PHE A 226 5.67 -2.50 11.19
CA PHE A 226 6.20 -3.41 10.18
C PHE A 226 7.20 -2.75 9.21
N ARG A 227 7.42 -1.44 9.32
CA ARG A 227 8.34 -0.70 8.42
C ARG A 227 9.31 0.22 9.16
N TRP A 228 8.83 1.08 10.06
CA TRP A 228 9.63 2.19 10.58
C TRP A 228 10.20 1.93 11.98
N GLY A 229 9.40 1.35 12.87
CA GLY A 229 9.78 1.03 14.26
C GLY A 229 10.34 -0.39 14.41
N ILE A 230 11.05 -0.89 13.42
CA ILE A 230 11.62 -2.25 13.43
C ILE A 230 12.86 -2.27 14.35
N PRO A 231 12.97 -3.22 15.29
CA PRO A 231 14.16 -3.38 16.13
C PRO A 231 15.43 -3.60 15.31
N GLU A 232 16.58 -3.18 15.84
CA GLU A 232 17.87 -3.43 15.20
C GLU A 232 18.10 -4.93 14.97
N GLY A 233 18.45 -5.29 13.73
CA GLY A 233 18.68 -6.68 13.32
C GLY A 233 17.42 -7.43 12.84
N GLU A 234 16.26 -6.78 12.80
CA GLU A 234 15.05 -7.29 12.15
C GLU A 234 14.83 -6.64 10.78
N GLU A 235 14.22 -7.38 9.86
CA GLU A 235 13.93 -6.91 8.51
C GLU A 235 12.48 -6.40 8.41
N PRO A 236 12.25 -5.25 7.75
CA PRO A 236 10.91 -4.75 7.52
C PRO A 236 10.10 -5.73 6.66
N THR A 237 8.78 -5.72 6.87
CA THR A 237 7.84 -6.50 6.05
C THR A 237 6.89 -5.56 5.29
N SER A 238 5.89 -6.12 4.59
CA SER A 238 4.88 -5.33 3.90
C SER A 238 3.80 -4.88 4.87
N ALA A 239 3.94 -3.66 5.41
CA ALA A 239 2.94 -3.03 6.27
C ALA A 239 1.54 -3.00 5.64
N GLN A 240 1.46 -2.79 4.32
CA GLN A 240 0.18 -2.80 3.60
C GLN A 240 -0.46 -4.19 3.55
N HIS A 241 0.32 -5.26 3.31
CA HIS A 241 -0.24 -6.62 3.37
C HIS A 241 -0.69 -7.00 4.78
N GLU A 242 0.09 -6.65 5.81
CA GLU A 242 -0.28 -6.88 7.20
C GLU A 242 -1.60 -6.17 7.55
N ALA A 243 -1.71 -4.89 7.19
CA ALA A 243 -2.95 -4.13 7.36
C ALA A 243 -4.11 -4.79 6.60
N MET A 244 -3.87 -5.22 5.36
CA MET A 244 -4.89 -5.82 4.50
C MET A 244 -5.42 -7.14 5.09
N ALA A 245 -4.53 -7.99 5.60
CA ALA A 245 -4.89 -9.28 6.18
C ALA A 245 -5.75 -9.13 7.44
N ASP A 246 -5.44 -8.15 8.28
CA ASP A 246 -6.17 -7.92 9.52
C ASP A 246 -7.48 -7.15 9.34
N HIS A 247 -7.55 -6.21 8.38
CA HIS A 247 -8.66 -5.25 8.31
C HIS A 247 -9.40 -5.16 6.98
N TYR A 248 -8.77 -5.50 5.86
CA TYR A 248 -9.34 -5.22 4.53
C TYR A 248 -9.84 -6.49 3.82
N ARG A 249 -9.59 -7.70 4.35
CA ARG A 249 -10.11 -8.94 3.78
C ARG A 249 -11.63 -8.95 3.61
N ASN A 250 -12.38 -8.34 4.54
CA ASN A 250 -13.83 -8.23 4.42
C ASN A 250 -14.27 -7.38 3.22
N GLN A 251 -13.50 -6.34 2.85
CA GLN A 251 -13.78 -5.57 1.65
C GLN A 251 -13.54 -6.42 0.39
N ILE A 252 -12.47 -7.22 0.36
CA ILE A 252 -12.24 -8.19 -0.72
C ILE A 252 -13.40 -9.19 -0.81
N ILE A 253 -13.82 -9.77 0.31
CA ILE A 253 -14.93 -10.73 0.37
C ILE A 253 -16.23 -10.11 -0.17
N ASN A 254 -16.57 -8.90 0.27
CA ASN A 254 -17.78 -8.21 -0.15
C ASN A 254 -17.75 -7.90 -1.66
N ALA A 255 -16.66 -7.33 -2.15
CA ALA A 255 -16.50 -7.01 -3.56
C ALA A 255 -16.53 -8.27 -4.46
N LEU A 256 -15.96 -9.39 -4.01
CA LEU A 256 -16.07 -10.68 -4.71
C LEU A 256 -17.48 -11.26 -4.70
N THR A 257 -18.20 -11.08 -3.59
CA THR A 257 -19.60 -11.52 -3.46
C THR A 257 -20.49 -10.74 -4.43
N ASP A 258 -20.30 -9.42 -4.53
CA ASP A 258 -21.01 -8.57 -5.48
C ASP A 258 -20.65 -8.90 -6.93
N PHE A 259 -19.38 -9.22 -7.19
CA PHE A 259 -18.90 -9.59 -8.52
C PHE A 259 -19.58 -10.88 -9.01
N ASP A 260 -19.67 -11.90 -8.18
CA ASP A 260 -20.36 -13.15 -8.50
C ASP A 260 -20.87 -13.79 -7.22
N ASN A 261 -22.16 -13.69 -6.94
CA ASN A 261 -22.81 -14.21 -5.72
C ASN A 261 -23.18 -15.70 -5.79
N THR A 262 -22.74 -16.43 -6.82
CA THR A 262 -23.09 -17.85 -7.01
C THR A 262 -22.20 -18.81 -6.21
N LYS A 263 -21.12 -18.31 -5.60
CA LYS A 263 -20.17 -19.12 -4.83
C LYS A 263 -20.55 -19.15 -3.36
N SER A 264 -19.99 -20.12 -2.65
CA SER A 264 -20.16 -20.20 -1.20
C SER A 264 -19.39 -19.08 -0.51
N GLN A 265 -19.88 -18.60 0.63
CA GLN A 265 -19.17 -17.62 1.47
C GLN A 265 -17.72 -18.04 1.75
N SER A 266 -17.52 -19.32 2.07
CA SER A 266 -16.21 -19.91 2.32
C SER A 266 -15.27 -19.81 1.10
N THR A 267 -15.79 -19.81 -0.13
CA THR A 267 -14.98 -19.57 -1.33
C THR A 267 -14.37 -18.18 -1.31
N TYR A 268 -15.17 -17.14 -1.05
CA TYR A 268 -14.66 -15.75 -0.99
C TYR A 268 -13.68 -15.55 0.17
N GLU A 269 -13.96 -16.14 1.33
CA GLU A 269 -13.06 -16.12 2.48
C GLU A 269 -11.69 -16.72 2.14
N HIS A 270 -11.66 -17.86 1.44
CA HIS A 270 -10.40 -18.48 1.02
C HIS A 270 -9.68 -17.68 -0.07
N LEU A 271 -10.42 -17.16 -1.06
CA LEU A 271 -9.84 -16.32 -2.12
C LEU A 271 -9.21 -15.04 -1.55
N SER A 272 -9.81 -14.44 -0.52
CA SER A 272 -9.28 -13.22 0.12
C SER A 272 -7.90 -13.38 0.78
N TRP A 273 -7.43 -14.61 0.99
CA TRP A 273 -6.08 -14.87 1.51
C TRP A 273 -4.99 -14.90 0.43
N ILE A 274 -5.36 -15.03 -0.85
CA ILE A 274 -4.38 -15.07 -1.94
C ILE A 274 -3.69 -13.70 -2.04
N GLY A 275 -2.35 -13.71 -1.99
CA GLY A 275 -1.51 -12.51 -1.91
C GLY A 275 -1.12 -12.12 -0.47
N LEU A 276 -1.75 -12.70 0.55
CA LEU A 276 -1.55 -12.35 1.97
C LEU A 276 -0.87 -13.47 2.78
N THR A 277 -0.34 -14.50 2.13
CA THR A 277 0.21 -15.70 2.81
C THR A 277 1.52 -15.47 3.54
N ASN A 278 2.16 -14.32 3.36
CA ASN A 278 3.41 -13.96 4.06
C ASN A 278 3.18 -13.11 5.31
N THR A 279 1.93 -12.75 5.60
CA THR A 279 1.55 -11.90 6.74
C THR A 279 1.59 -12.65 8.06
N THR A 280 1.70 -11.89 9.15
CA THR A 280 1.60 -12.39 10.52
C THR A 280 0.25 -13.05 10.76
N ALA A 281 -0.84 -12.43 10.28
CA ALA A 281 -2.19 -12.97 10.36
C ALA A 281 -2.30 -14.38 9.73
N TRP A 282 -1.72 -14.56 8.54
CA TRP A 282 -1.68 -15.88 7.89
C TRP A 282 -0.84 -16.89 8.69
N LYS A 283 0.36 -16.48 9.13
CA LYS A 283 1.28 -17.35 9.88
C LYS A 283 0.68 -17.83 11.20
N ASN A 284 -0.22 -17.06 11.79
CA ASN A 284 -0.94 -17.41 13.02
C ASN A 284 -2.06 -18.43 12.82
N LEU A 285 -2.50 -18.69 11.57
CA LEU A 285 -3.41 -19.81 11.27
C LEU A 285 -2.72 -21.14 11.54
N SER A 286 -3.47 -22.15 11.98
CA SER A 286 -2.92 -23.50 12.10
C SER A 286 -2.51 -24.06 10.73
N SER A 287 -1.54 -24.98 10.71
CA SER A 287 -1.12 -25.64 9.46
C SER A 287 -2.29 -26.31 8.74
N THR A 288 -3.24 -26.88 9.48
CA THR A 288 -4.44 -27.51 8.93
C THR A 288 -5.36 -26.49 8.25
N GLU A 289 -5.51 -25.30 8.82
CA GLU A 289 -6.29 -24.23 8.20
C GLU A 289 -5.60 -23.70 6.93
N GLN A 290 -4.29 -23.45 6.99
CA GLN A 290 -3.52 -23.01 5.83
C GLN A 290 -3.62 -24.01 4.67
N ASP A 291 -3.49 -25.31 4.95
CA ASP A 291 -3.60 -26.36 3.94
C ASP A 291 -5.03 -26.50 3.40
N SER A 292 -6.04 -26.38 4.24
CA SER A 292 -7.45 -26.34 3.82
C SER A 292 -7.72 -25.17 2.87
N ILE A 293 -7.21 -23.98 3.19
CA ILE A 293 -7.36 -22.79 2.34
C ILE A 293 -6.67 -23.01 0.99
N LYS A 294 -5.39 -23.42 0.98
CA LYS A 294 -4.63 -23.70 -0.25
C LYS A 294 -5.33 -24.74 -1.11
N PHE A 295 -5.80 -25.83 -0.52
CA PHE A 295 -6.52 -26.89 -1.23
C PHE A 295 -7.80 -26.36 -1.88
N ARG A 296 -8.59 -25.55 -1.18
CA ARG A 296 -9.86 -25.02 -1.69
C ARG A 296 -9.67 -23.97 -2.76
N VAL A 297 -8.66 -23.11 -2.63
CA VAL A 297 -8.26 -22.17 -3.68
C VAL A 297 -7.84 -22.92 -4.95
N ASN A 298 -6.95 -23.90 -4.82
CA ASN A 298 -6.50 -24.69 -5.97
C ASN A 298 -7.67 -25.41 -6.64
N LYS A 299 -8.53 -26.07 -5.85
CA LYS A 299 -9.74 -26.72 -6.35
C LYS A 299 -10.67 -25.74 -7.07
N PHE A 300 -10.84 -24.52 -6.56
CA PHE A 300 -11.62 -23.48 -7.23
C PHE A 300 -11.00 -23.12 -8.59
N GLN A 301 -9.70 -22.83 -8.62
CA GLN A 301 -8.98 -22.45 -9.85
C GLN A 301 -9.02 -23.54 -10.94
N LEU A 302 -9.03 -24.82 -10.55
CA LEU A 302 -9.09 -25.94 -11.49
C LEU A 302 -10.49 -26.25 -12.04
N ASN A 303 -11.56 -25.89 -11.31
CA ASN A 303 -12.93 -26.27 -11.67
C ASN A 303 -13.75 -25.15 -12.30
N GLU A 304 -13.27 -23.91 -12.23
CA GLU A 304 -13.96 -22.75 -12.77
C GLU A 304 -13.36 -22.33 -14.11
N PRO A 305 -14.19 -21.87 -15.07
CA PRO A 305 -13.71 -21.49 -16.38
C PRO A 305 -12.78 -20.27 -16.32
N SER A 306 -11.71 -20.31 -17.10
CA SER A 306 -10.82 -19.16 -17.35
C SER A 306 -11.57 -18.01 -18.03
N CYS A 307 -11.14 -16.77 -17.76
CA CYS A 307 -11.60 -15.57 -18.49
C CYS A 307 -10.91 -15.36 -19.85
N GLN A 308 -9.85 -16.14 -20.12
CA GLN A 308 -9.18 -16.28 -21.41
C GLN A 308 -9.57 -17.58 -22.09
#